data_AF-A0A410UN28-F1
#
_entry.id   AF-A0A410UN28-F1
#
_cell.length_a   1.000
_cell.length_b   1.000
_cell.length_c   1.000
_cell.angle_alpha   90.00
_cell.angle_beta   90.00
_cell.angle_gamma   90.00
#
_symmetry.space_group_name_H-M   'P 1'
#
loop_
_entity.id
_entity.type
_entity.pdbx_description
1 polymer ?
#
loop_
_entity_poly.entity_id
_entity_poly.type
_entity_poly.pdbx_seq_one_letter_code
_entity_poly.pdbx_strand_id
1 'polypeptide(L)' 'MASKKNASEDDDSIWVVYEAPPDFPDQYVARRLHMNRTTGDYVVGNTLIDVRSKLPKGLFRIERSERDDPMIRESWI' A
#
# COMPACT_ATOMS: atom_id res chain seq x y z
N MET A 1 -28.84 12.79 -3.35
CA MET A 1 -28.36 12.41 -2.00
C MET A 1 -26.93 11.93 -2.16
N ALA A 2 -25.96 12.65 -1.59
CA ALA A 2 -24.57 12.25 -1.65
C ALA A 2 -24.37 11.04 -0.71
N SER A 3 -24.07 9.88 -1.28
CA SER A 3 -23.68 8.71 -0.48
C SER A 3 -22.34 8.98 0.16
N LYS A 4 -22.42 9.49 1.39
CA LYS A 4 -21.32 9.49 2.36
C LYS A 4 -21.09 8.02 2.71
N LYS A 5 -20.17 7.34 2.00
CA LYS A 5 -19.74 5.99 2.40
C LYS A 5 -19.07 6.14 3.76
N ASN A 6 -19.75 5.66 4.79
CA ASN A 6 -19.22 5.57 6.14
C ASN A 6 -17.92 4.74 6.09
N ALA A 7 -16.82 5.38 6.46
CA ALA A 7 -15.58 4.72 6.77
C ALA A 7 -15.68 4.21 8.20
N SER A 8 -16.14 2.97 8.40
CA SER A 8 -16.01 2.25 9.68
C SER A 8 -16.66 0.86 9.60
N GLU A 9 -16.04 -0.07 8.89
CA GLU A 9 -16.09 -1.52 9.16
C GLU A 9 -14.72 -1.99 8.69
N ASP A 10 -13.92 -2.54 9.60
CA ASP A 10 -12.52 -2.97 9.41
C ASP A 10 -12.24 -3.30 7.92
N ASP A 11 -11.62 -2.36 7.19
CA ASP A 11 -11.12 -2.67 5.85
C ASP A 11 -9.99 -3.65 6.15
N ASP A 12 -10.28 -4.95 6.09
CA ASP A 12 -9.37 -6.10 6.22
C ASP A 12 -8.31 -6.03 5.11
N SER A 13 -7.65 -4.89 4.97
CA SER A 13 -6.88 -4.48 3.84
C SER A 13 -5.57 -3.92 4.32
N ILE A 14 -4.53 -4.24 3.57
CA ILE A 14 -3.17 -3.81 3.83
C ILE A 14 -2.60 -3.25 2.53
N TRP A 15 -1.91 -2.12 2.62
CA TRP A 15 -1.10 -1.62 1.54
C TRP A 15 0.32 -2.10 1.72
N VAL A 16 0.89 -2.76 0.71
CA VAL A 16 2.27 -3.24 0.72
C VAL A 16 3.07 -2.42 -0.27
N VAL A 17 4.16 -1.81 0.19
CA VAL A 17 5.05 -0.98 -0.64
C VAL A 17 6.22 -1.82 -1.13
N TYR A 18 6.34 -1.90 -2.46
CA TYR A 18 7.41 -2.56 -3.19
C TYR A 18 8.38 -1.53 -3.78
N GLU A 19 9.66 -1.85 -3.83
CA GLU A 19 10.70 -1.14 -4.57
C GLU A 19 11.03 -1.89 -5.86
N ALA A 20 11.02 -1.17 -6.99
CA ALA A 20 11.36 -1.64 -8.33
C ALA A 20 10.72 -2.98 -8.72
N PRO A 21 9.38 -3.14 -8.61
CA PRO A 21 8.74 -4.35 -9.11
C PRO A 21 8.89 -4.51 -10.61
N PRO A 22 8.87 -5.74 -11.15
CA PRO A 22 9.08 -6.00 -12.58
C PRO A 22 8.16 -5.19 -13.50
N ASP A 23 6.92 -4.90 -13.07
CA ASP A 23 5.95 -4.11 -13.82
C ASP A 23 6.22 -2.58 -13.76
N PHE A 24 7.04 -2.13 -12.80
CA PHE A 24 7.41 -0.72 -12.58
C PHE A 24 8.90 -0.61 -12.19
N PRO A 25 9.82 -0.81 -13.16
CA PRO A 25 11.25 -0.68 -12.89
C PRO A 25 11.58 0.73 -12.38
N ASP A 26 12.50 0.81 -11.42
CA ASP A 26 12.99 2.08 -10.84
C ASP A 26 11.93 2.94 -10.11
N GLN A 27 10.78 2.35 -9.74
CA GLN A 27 9.72 3.04 -9.00
C GLN A 27 9.33 2.31 -7.71
N TYR A 28 8.68 3.04 -6.81
CA TYR A 28 8.02 2.47 -5.64
C TYR A 28 6.53 2.30 -5.94
N VAL A 29 5.96 1.17 -5.53
CA VAL A 29 4.55 0.86 -5.77
C VAL A 29 3.92 0.36 -4.48
N ALA A 30 2.90 1.06 -3.97
CA ALA A 30 2.00 0.50 -2.97
C ALA A 30 0.87 -0.24 -3.65
N ARG A 31 0.62 -1.51 -3.31
CA ARG A 31 -0.54 -2.28 -3.79
C ARG A 31 -1.45 -2.58 -2.61
N ARG A 32 -2.77 -2.39 -2.77
CA ARG A 32 -3.74 -2.78 -1.75
C ARG A 32 -4.12 -4.23 -1.90
N LEU A 33 -3.95 -4.97 -0.82
CA LEU A 33 -4.46 -6.32 -0.64
C LEU A 33 -5.67 -6.23 0.28
N HIS A 34 -6.72 -6.99 -0.03
CA HIS A 34 -7.85 -7.23 0.86
C HIS A 34 -7.81 -8.71 1.26
N MET A 35 -7.69 -8.96 2.56
CA MET A 35 -7.29 -10.21 3.19
C MET A 35 -5.96 -10.71 2.63
N ASN A 36 -6.00 -11.48 1.54
CA ASN A 36 -4.83 -12.03 0.86
C ASN A 36 -4.95 -11.94 -0.67
N ARG A 37 -5.82 -11.05 -1.18
CA ARG A 37 -6.08 -10.86 -2.61
C ARG A 37 -5.75 -9.44 -3.03
N THR A 38 -5.07 -9.28 -4.16
CA THR A 38 -4.82 -7.97 -4.76
C THR A 38 -6.14 -7.38 -5.27
N THR A 39 -6.41 -6.12 -4.91
CA THR A 39 -7.68 -5.45 -5.23
C THR A 39 -7.64 -4.66 -6.55
N GLY A 40 -6.47 -4.51 -7.17
CA GLY A 40 -6.26 -3.69 -8.35
C GLY A 40 -5.95 -2.22 -8.02
N ASP A 41 -6.18 -1.79 -6.78
CA ASP A 41 -5.74 -0.49 -6.31
C ASP A 41 -4.21 -0.48 -6.11
N TYR A 42 -3.54 0.47 -6.75
CA TYR A 42 -2.12 0.72 -6.55
C TYR A 42 -1.78 2.20 -6.66
N VAL A 43 -0.69 2.57 -6.02
CA VAL A 43 -0.13 3.93 -6.03
C VAL A 43 1.34 3.82 -6.41
N VAL A 44 1.78 4.64 -7.36
CA VAL A 44 3.16 4.67 -7.83
C VAL A 44 3.84 5.97 -7.40
N GLY A 45 5.12 5.89 -7.08
CA GLY A 45 5.95 7.04 -6.80
C GLY A 45 7.42 6.84 -7.12
N ASN A 46 8.14 7.95 -7.31
CA ASN A 46 9.58 7.94 -7.60
C ASN A 46 10.43 7.73 -6.34
N THR A 47 9.86 7.96 -5.16
CA THR A 47 10.52 7.76 -3.88
C THR A 47 9.55 7.11 -2.90
N LEU A 48 10.08 6.46 -1.87
CA LEU A 48 9.26 5.92 -0.79
C LEU A 48 8.38 7.01 -0.14
N ILE A 49 8.93 8.21 0.06
CA ILE A 49 8.21 9.36 0.66
C ILE A 49 7.03 9.81 -0.22
N ASP A 50 7.21 9.81 -1.53
CA ASP A 50 6.16 10.17 -2.49
C ASP A 50 4.99 9.17 -2.44
N VAL A 51 5.28 7.87 -2.37
CA VAL A 51 4.24 6.83 -2.18
C VAL A 51 3.49 7.05 -0.87
N ARG A 52 4.20 7.29 0.24
CA ARG A 52 3.59 7.55 1.57
C ARG A 52 2.64 8.74 1.56
N SER A 53 2.98 9.81 0.84
CA SER A 53 2.15 11.01 0.74
C SER A 53 0.78 10.74 0.10
N LYS A 54 0.76 9.80 -0.85
CA LYS A 54 -0.39 9.41 -1.68
C LYS A 54 -1.28 8.33 -1.05
N LEU A 55 -0.80 7.64 0.00
CA LEU A 55 -1.60 6.66 0.73
C LEU A 55 -2.78 7.32 1.46
N PRO A 56 -3.87 6.56 1.72
CA PRO A 56 -4.97 6.99 2.56
C PRO A 56 -4.48 7.55 3.90
N LYS A 57 -5.14 8.60 4.39
CA LYS A 57 -4.83 9.17 5.71
C LYS A 57 -5.37 8.25 6.80
N GLY A 58 -4.69 8.22 7.95
CA GLY A 58 -5.09 7.43 9.11
C GLY A 58 -4.50 6.02 9.15
N LEU A 59 -3.74 5.61 8.14
CA LEU A 59 -3.04 4.33 8.15
C LEU A 59 -1.83 4.35 9.09
N PHE A 60 -1.56 3.21 9.72
CA PHE A 60 -0.39 2.96 10.55
C PHE A 60 0.68 2.24 9.76
N ARG A 61 1.92 2.75 9.84
CA ARG A 61 3.09 2.17 9.19
C ARG A 61 3.58 0.95 9.98
N ILE A 62 3.74 -0.16 9.26
CA ILE A 62 4.37 -1.38 9.74
C ILE A 62 5.72 -1.51 9.04
N GLU A 63 6.78 -1.65 9.83
CA GLU A 63 8.13 -1.83 9.29
C GLU A 63 8.27 -3.21 8.64
N ARG A 64 9.15 -3.31 7.63
CA ARG A 64 9.43 -4.60 7.01
C ARG A 64 10.03 -5.60 8.01
N SER A 65 9.69 -6.86 7.81
CA SER A 65 10.36 -8.01 8.39
C SER A 65 11.53 -8.45 7.51
N GLU A 66 12.51 -9.12 8.12
CA GLU A 66 13.60 -9.80 7.40
C GLU A 66 13.11 -11.00 6.57
N ARG A 67 11.90 -11.50 6.86
CA ARG A 67 11.28 -12.61 6.13
C ARG A 67 10.45 -12.17 4.92
N ASP A 68 10.23 -10.86 4.78
CA ASP A 68 9.51 -10.32 3.64
C ASP A 68 10.34 -10.47 2.37
N ASP A 69 9.64 -10.50 1.22
CA ASP A 69 10.29 -10.40 -0.07
C ASP A 69 11.27 -9.21 -0.11
N PRO A 70 12.47 -9.35 -0.68
CA PRO A 70 13.49 -8.30 -0.66
C PRO A 70 13.05 -6.98 -1.28
N MET A 71 12.02 -7.00 -2.12
CA MET A 71 11.43 -5.81 -2.74
C MET A 71 10.47 -5.08 -1.80
N ILE A 72 9.94 -5.74 -0.77
CA ILE A 72 9.05 -5.10 0.20
C ILE A 72 9.85 -4.14 1.08
N ARG A 73 9.32 -2.94 1.25
CA ARG A 73 9.94 -1.88 2.06
C ARG A 73 9.16 -1.60 3.34
N GLU A 74 7.84 -1.68 3.28
CA GLU A 74 6.94 -1.45 4.42
C GLU A 74 5.50 -1.81 4.05
N SER A 75 4.65 -1.91 5.07
CA SER A 75 3.22 -2.14 4.92
C SER A 75 2.40 -1.11 5.72
N TRP A 76 1.12 -0.95 5.37
CA TRP A 76 0.23 0.02 6.01
C TRP A 76 -1.17 -0.54 6.19
N ILE A 77 -1.74 -0.39 7.39
CA ILE A 77 -3.10 -0.82 7.77
C ILE A 77 -3.91 0.34 8.34
#